data_AF-A0A381Y9F6-F1
#
_entry.id   AF-A0A381Y9F6-F1
#
_cell.length_a   1.000
_cell.length_b   1.000
_cell.length_c   1.000
_cell.angle_alpha   90.00
_cell.angle_beta   90.00
_cell.angle_gamma   90.00
#
_symmetry.space_group_name_H-M   'P 1'
#
loop_
_entity.id
_entity.type
_entity.pdbx_description
1 polymer ?
#
loop_
_entity_poly.entity_id
_entity_poly.type
_entity_poly.pdbx_seq_one_letter_code
_entity_poly.pdbx_strand_id
1 'polypeptide(L)' 'MAILVGSSGAVPTNDYIALHLIKRGAVVININPDTSSNQIVNTDLFIEMKSKDAFLELNKIAFG' A
#
# COMPACT_ATOMS: atom_id res chain seq x y z
N MET A 1 6.48 3.62 -9.28
CA MET A 1 6.16 2.86 -8.04
C MET A 1 5.47 3.81 -7.08
N ALA A 2 4.48 3.33 -6.33
CA ALA A 2 3.80 4.10 -5.29
C ALA A 2 3.56 3.24 -4.04
N ILE A 3 3.39 3.89 -2.90
CA ILE A 3 3.05 3.22 -1.63
C ILE A 3 1.67 3.72 -1.19
N LEU A 4 0.73 2.79 -1.08
CA LEU A 4 -0.60 3.04 -0.53
C LEU A 4 -0.56 2.76 0.98
N VAL A 5 -0.88 3.76 1.81
CA VAL A 5 -0.77 3.65 3.27
C VAL A 5 -2.13 3.86 3.91
N GLY A 6 -2.59 2.88 4.69
CA GLY A 6 -3.76 3.02 5.57
C GLY A 6 -5.08 3.30 4.85
N SER A 7 -5.24 2.85 3.60
CA SER A 7 -6.50 2.99 2.88
C SER A 7 -7.48 1.92 3.35
N SER A 8 -8.62 2.34 3.90
CA SER A 8 -9.73 1.46 4.30
C SER A 8 -10.86 1.39 3.28
N GLY A 9 -10.78 2.16 2.18
CA GLY A 9 -11.86 2.23 1.18
C GLY A 9 -13.12 2.96 1.65
N ALA A 10 -13.14 3.48 2.88
CA ALA A 10 -14.27 4.25 3.43
C ALA A 10 -14.46 5.61 2.71
N VAL A 11 -13.38 6.17 2.17
CA VAL A 11 -13.38 7.38 1.36
C VAL A 11 -12.63 7.09 0.05
N PRO A 12 -13.27 7.27 -1.12
CA PRO A 12 -12.75 6.87 -2.43
C PRO A 12 -11.67 7.83 -2.96
N THR A 13 -10.55 7.95 -2.25
CA THR A 13 -9.45 8.86 -2.61
C THR A 13 -8.17 8.08 -2.86
N ASN A 14 -7.62 7.45 -1.82
CA ASN A 14 -6.29 6.83 -1.89
C ASN A 14 -6.31 5.54 -2.73
N ASP A 15 -7.35 4.73 -2.54
CA ASP A 15 -7.66 3.53 -3.31
C ASP A 15 -7.91 3.85 -4.79
N TYR A 16 -8.66 4.92 -5.11
CA TYR A 16 -8.91 5.35 -6.48
C TYR A 16 -7.61 5.75 -7.19
N ILE A 17 -6.76 6.54 -6.52
CA ILE A 17 -5.46 6.93 -7.06
C ILE A 17 -4.57 5.69 -7.24
N ALA A 18 -4.55 4.77 -6.28
CA ALA A 18 -3.78 3.53 -6.38
C ALA A 18 -4.22 2.68 -7.57
N LEU A 19 -5.53 2.45 -7.75
CA LEU A 19 -6.09 1.72 -8.89
C LEU A 19 -5.74 2.40 -10.22
N HIS A 20 -5.79 3.74 -10.28
CA HIS A 20 -5.42 4.49 -11.48
C HIS A 20 -3.93 4.34 -11.82
N LEU A 21 -3.06 4.34 -10.81
CA LEU A 21 -1.63 4.12 -10.97
C LEU A 21 -1.34 2.68 -11.45
N ILE A 22 -2.01 1.67 -10.88
CA ILE A 22 -1.90 0.27 -11.31
C ILE A 22 -2.30 0.11 -12.77
N LYS A 23 -3.43 0.71 -13.18
CA LYS A 23 -3.88 0.71 -14.59
C LYS A 23 -2.88 1.32 -15.56
N ARG A 24 -1.98 2.18 -15.08
CA ARG A 24 -0.88 2.78 -15.85
C ARG A 24 0.44 2.00 -15.77
N GLY A 25 0.42 0.81 -15.16
CA GLY A 25 1.58 -0.06 -15.02
C GLY A 25 2.46 0.26 -13.81
N ALA A 26 2.01 1.09 -12.87
CA ALA A 26 2.77 1.34 -11.66
C ALA A 26 2.64 0.16 -10.69
N VAL A 27 3.78 -0.31 -10.18
CA VAL A 27 3.81 -1.17 -8.98
C VAL A 27 3.33 -0.37 -7.78
N VAL A 28 2.33 -0.88 -7.08
CA VAL A 28 1.79 -0.32 -5.84
C VAL A 28 2.04 -1.30 -4.69
N ILE A 29 2.69 -0.81 -3.63
CA ILE A 29 2.89 -1.54 -2.37
C ILE A 29 1.82 -1.04 -1.40
N ASN A 30 0.97 -1.92 -0.89
CA ASN A 30 -0.06 -1.58 0.07
C ASN A 30 0.42 -1.89 1.50
N ILE A 31 0.33 -0.91 2.39
CA ILE A 31 0.72 -1.02 3.79
C ILE A 31 -0.51 -0.75 4.65
N ASN A 32 -0.99 -1.79 5.33
CA ASN A 32 -2.13 -1.67 6.22
C ASN A 32 -2.08 -2.80 7.29
N PRO A 33 -2.35 -2.52 8.58
CA PRO A 33 -2.48 -3.58 9.57
C PRO A 33 -3.71 -4.49 9.36
N ASP A 34 -4.71 -4.04 8.61
CA ASP A 34 -5.90 -4.83 8.28
C ASP A 34 -5.74 -5.53 6.93
N THR A 35 -5.62 -6.86 6.93
CA THR A 35 -5.47 -7.67 5.71
C THR A 35 -6.69 -7.60 4.80
N SER A 36 -7.88 -7.38 5.35
CA SER A 36 -9.11 -7.27 4.55
C SER A 36 -9.08 -6.05 3.64
N SER A 37 -8.33 -5.00 4.02
CA SER A 37 -8.16 -3.80 3.20
C SER A 37 -7.49 -4.06 1.86
N ASN A 38 -6.72 -5.16 1.72
CA ASN A 38 -6.09 -5.45 0.44
C ASN A 38 -7.11 -5.83 -0.63
N GLN A 39 -8.32 -6.27 -0.26
CA GLN A 39 -9.38 -6.61 -1.22
C GLN A 39 -9.85 -5.41 -2.05
N ILE A 40 -9.60 -4.17 -1.58
CA ILE A 40 -10.03 -2.94 -2.26
C ILE A 40 -9.24 -2.70 -3.53
N VAL A 41 -7.92 -2.91 -3.48
CA VAL A 41 -6.98 -2.62 -4.59
C VAL A 41 -6.35 -3.90 -5.15
N ASN A 42 -6.37 -4.98 -4.38
CA ASN A 42 -5.83 -6.30 -4.67
C ASN A 42 -4.39 -6.24 -5.17
N THR A 43 -3.52 -5.55 -4.43
CA THR A 43 -2.11 -5.43 -4.79
C THR A 43 -1.35 -6.71 -4.51
N ASP A 44 -0.45 -7.10 -5.41
CA ASP A 44 0.46 -8.24 -5.23
C ASP A 44 1.45 -8.04 -4.06
N LEU A 45 1.82 -6.78 -3.80
CA LEU A 45 2.74 -6.40 -2.74
C LEU A 45 1.95 -5.79 -1.57
N PHE A 46 1.75 -6.58 -0.51
CA PHE A 46 1.05 -6.17 0.70
C PHE A 46 1.94 -6.34 1.94
N ILE A 47 2.00 -5.32 2.78
CA ILE A 47 2.71 -5.33 4.06
C ILE A 47 1.69 -5.18 5.19
N GLU A 48 1.46 -6.28 5.90
CA GLU A 48 0.56 -6.35 7.07
C GLU A 48 1.22 -5.74 8.31
N MET A 49 1.37 -4.42 8.33
CA MET A 49 2.04 -3.70 9.41
C MET A 49 1.44 -2.30 9.61
N LYS A 50 1.67 -1.73 10.80
CA LYS A 50 1.53 -0.29 10.99
C LYS A 50 2.56 0.43 10.12
N SER A 51 2.13 1.54 9.51
CA SER A 51 2.93 2.28 8.53
C SER A 51 4.31 2.68 9.05
N LYS A 52 4.41 3.17 10.29
CA LYS A 52 5.68 3.53 10.92
C LYS A 52 6.68 2.37 10.90
N ASP A 53 6.25 1.19 11.33
CA ASP A 53 7.11 0.02 11.44
C ASP A 53 7.49 -0.50 10.05
N ALA A 54 6.55 -0.49 9.11
CA ALA A 54 6.81 -0.84 7.71
C ALA A 54 7.89 0.06 7.08
N PHE A 55 7.81 1.38 7.27
CA PHE A 55 8.81 2.30 6.74
C PHE A 55 10.18 2.13 7.39
N LEU A 56 10.25 1.79 8.69
CA LEU A 56 11.51 1.47 9.35
C LEU A 56 12.16 0.22 8.76
N GLU A 57 11.39 -0.85 8.54
CA GLU A 57 11.91 -2.08 7.92
C GLU A 57 12.30 -1.86 6.45
N LEU A 58 11.48 -1.15 5.66
CA LEU A 58 11.82 -0.80 4.28
C LEU A 58 13.11 0.03 4.21
N ASN A 59 13.30 0.98 5.12
CA ASN A 59 14.52 1.78 5.15
C ASN A 59 15.76 0.94 5.50
N LYS A 60 15.64 0.02 6.47
CA LYS A 60 16.73 -0.92 6.80
C LYS A 60 17.09 -1.81 5.61
N ILE A 61 16.10 -2.32 4.87
CA ILE A 61 16.33 -3.22 3.73
C ILE A 61 16.90 -2.46 2.53
N ALA A 62 16.39 -1.26 2.25
CA ALA A 62 16.74 -0.50 1.04
C ALA A 62 18.03 0.32 1.18
N PHE A 63 18.35 0.78 2.39
CA PHE A 63 19.42 1.76 2.62
C PHE A 63 20.31 1.46 3.85
N GLY A 64 19.99 0.43 4.62
CA GLY A 64 20.70 0.03 5.84
C GLY A 64 21.74 -1.06 5.61
#